data_AF-A0A3S4JRF6-F1
#
_entry.id   AF-A0A3S4JRF6-F1
#
_cell.length_a   1.000
_cell.length_b   1.000
_cell.length_c   1.000
_cell.angle_alpha   90.00
_cell.angle_beta   90.00
_cell.angle_gamma   90.00
#
_symmetry.space_group_name_H-M   'P 1'
#
loop_
_entity.id
_entity.type
_entity.pdbx_description
1 polymer ?
#
loop_
_entity_poly.entity_id
_entity_poly.type
_entity_poly.pdbx_seq_one_letter_code
_entity_poly.pdbx_strand_id
1 'polypeptide(L)'
;MLYFAVVIVIVSFERSSNLAAAYGIAVTGTMVLTSILSTTVARKNWHWNKYFVALILVAFLCVDVPLFSANLDKLLSGGWLPLTLGIVMFIIMTTWKSERFRLLRRMHEHGNSLEALIASLEKSPPVRVPGTAVYMSRALNVIPFALLHNLKHNKVLHERVILLTLRTEDAPYVHNVRRVQIEQLSPTFWRVVASYGWRETPNVEEVFHRCGLEGLSCRMMETSFFMSHESADPRQTSVVFAFTRQALSAVAA
;
A
#
# COMPACT_ATOMS: atom_id res chain seq x y z
N MET A 1 11.75 2.02 31.53
CA MET A 1 12.08 2.61 30.22
C MET A 1 11.44 3.98 30.02
N LEU A 2 10.12 4.15 30.16
CA LEU A 2 9.45 5.46 30.05
C LEU A 2 9.96 6.51 31.05
N TYR A 3 10.16 6.12 32.32
CA TYR A 3 10.70 7.02 33.35
C TYR A 3 12.07 7.63 32.95
N PHE A 4 13.00 6.80 32.48
CA PHE A 4 14.32 7.27 32.05
C PHE A 4 14.24 8.20 30.83
N ALA A 5 13.37 7.91 29.87
CA ALA A 5 13.15 8.80 28.72
C ALA A 5 12.62 10.18 29.15
N VAL A 6 11.66 10.21 30.09
CA VAL A 6 11.10 11.45 30.63
C VAL A 6 12.15 12.24 31.43
N VAL A 7 12.98 11.57 32.22
CA VAL A 7 14.08 12.22 32.97
C VAL A 7 15.12 12.83 32.02
N ILE A 8 15.53 12.11 30.96
CA ILE A 8 16.45 12.63 29.94
C ILE A 8 15.89 13.88 29.27
N VAL A 9 14.60 13.85 28.93
CA VAL A 9 13.85 14.99 28.38
C VAL A 9 13.91 16.15 29.38
N ILE A 10 13.44 15.98 30.61
CA ILE A 10 13.38 17.06 31.62
C ILE A 10 14.75 17.70 31.87
N VAL A 11 15.80 16.88 32.02
CA VAL A 11 17.18 17.35 32.23
C VAL A 11 17.70 18.09 30.99
N SER A 12 17.32 17.68 29.78
CA SER A 12 17.68 18.38 28.55
C SER A 12 16.91 19.70 28.37
N PHE A 13 15.69 19.81 28.89
CA PHE A 13 14.85 20.99 28.68
C PHE A 13 15.27 22.18 29.55
N GLU A 14 15.70 21.93 30.80
CA GLU A 14 16.12 22.88 31.87
C GLU A 14 15.15 24.06 32.19
N ARG A 15 14.42 24.58 31.21
CA ARG A 15 13.50 25.72 31.25
C ARG A 15 12.22 25.37 30.48
N SER A 16 11.06 25.57 31.12
CA SER A 16 9.73 25.40 30.51
C SER A 16 9.49 26.32 29.29
N SER A 17 10.17 27.46 29.24
CA SER A 17 10.13 28.40 28.11
C SER A 17 10.62 27.78 26.80
N ASN A 18 11.62 26.90 26.85
CA ASN A 18 12.21 26.27 25.68
C ASN A 18 11.26 25.24 25.05
N LEU A 19 10.53 24.51 25.90
CA LEU A 19 9.48 23.58 25.46
C LEU A 19 8.30 24.33 24.82
N ALA A 20 7.87 25.44 25.43
CA ALA A 20 6.79 26.27 24.91
C ALA A 20 7.13 26.87 23.53
N ALA A 21 8.36 27.34 23.34
CA ALA A 21 8.83 27.87 22.06
C ALA A 21 8.80 26.79 20.95
N ALA A 22 9.33 25.61 21.23
CA ALA A 22 9.34 24.51 20.25
C ALA A 22 7.93 24.04 19.85
N TYR A 23 7.03 23.89 20.84
CA TYR A 23 5.63 23.57 20.56
C TYR A 23 4.98 24.68 19.72
N GLY A 24 5.24 25.94 20.05
CA GLY A 24 4.75 27.10 19.29
C GLY A 24 5.18 27.06 17.82
N ILE A 25 6.43 26.72 17.53
CA ILE A 25 6.93 26.58 16.14
C ILE A 25 6.26 25.40 15.43
N ALA A 26 6.08 24.26 16.10
CA ALA A 26 5.42 23.11 15.50
C ALA A 26 3.95 23.40 15.15
N VAL A 27 3.22 24.08 16.05
CA VAL A 27 1.81 24.44 15.84
C VAL A 27 1.67 25.51 14.76
N THR A 28 2.44 26.59 14.84
CA THR A 28 2.40 27.66 13.83
C THR A 28 2.86 27.16 12.45
N GLY A 29 3.86 26.28 12.40
CA GLY A 29 4.31 25.63 11.17
C GLY A 29 3.22 24.73 10.56
N THR A 30 2.49 23.97 11.38
CA THR A 30 1.37 23.16 10.88
C THR A 30 0.18 24.03 10.46
N MET A 31 -0.07 25.18 11.10
CA MET A 31 -1.06 26.17 10.65
C MET A 31 -0.71 26.72 9.25
N VAL A 32 0.53 27.18 9.02
CA VAL A 32 0.97 27.63 7.69
C VAL A 32 0.80 26.52 6.63
N LEU A 33 1.25 25.30 6.94
CA LEU A 33 1.13 24.16 6.01
C LEU A 33 -0.33 23.81 5.71
N THR A 34 -1.20 23.81 6.72
CA THR A 34 -2.63 23.51 6.53
C THR A 34 -3.33 24.61 5.74
N SER A 35 -3.00 25.88 5.94
CA SER A 35 -3.48 27.01 5.12
C SER A 35 -3.12 26.83 3.63
N ILE A 36 -1.88 26.43 3.33
CA ILE A 36 -1.42 26.17 1.95
C ILE A 36 -2.10 24.93 1.35
N LEU A 37 -2.17 23.82 2.09
CA LEU A 37 -2.78 22.58 1.63
C LEU A 37 -4.29 22.74 1.40
N SER A 38 -5.00 23.39 2.33
CA SER A 38 -6.43 23.68 2.22
C SER A 38 -6.75 24.50 0.97
N THR A 39 -5.95 25.55 0.73
CA THR A 39 -6.04 26.39 -0.48
C THR A 39 -5.79 25.57 -1.76
N THR A 40 -4.81 24.67 -1.73
CA THR A 40 -4.50 23.78 -2.86
C THR A 40 -5.65 22.83 -3.16
N VAL A 41 -6.26 22.24 -2.13
CA VAL A 41 -7.43 21.35 -2.26
C VAL A 41 -8.66 22.13 -2.74
N ALA A 42 -8.94 23.31 -2.19
CA ALA A 42 -10.05 24.16 -2.62
C ALA A 42 -9.94 24.55 -4.11
N ARG A 43 -8.71 24.80 -4.59
CA ARG A 43 -8.46 25.10 -6.00
C ARG A 43 -8.54 23.87 -6.91
N LYS A 44 -7.88 22.77 -6.53
CA LYS A 44 -7.66 21.61 -7.41
C LYS A 44 -8.82 20.62 -7.38
N ASN A 45 -9.47 20.45 -6.23
CA ASN A 45 -10.54 19.46 -6.04
C ASN A 45 -11.95 20.08 -6.07
N TRP A 46 -12.11 21.30 -5.55
CA TRP A 46 -13.43 21.99 -5.52
C TRP A 46 -13.56 23.07 -6.61
N HIS A 47 -12.52 23.36 -7.38
CA HIS A 47 -12.60 24.34 -8.48
C HIS A 47 -13.13 25.74 -8.07
N TRP A 48 -12.85 26.19 -6.84
CA TRP A 48 -13.27 27.52 -6.38
C TRP A 48 -12.59 28.64 -7.17
N ASN A 49 -13.24 29.82 -7.19
CA ASN A 49 -12.70 31.00 -7.87
C ASN A 49 -11.32 31.38 -7.27
N LYS A 50 -10.33 31.54 -8.16
CA LYS A 50 -8.92 31.80 -7.78
C LYS A 50 -8.77 33.00 -6.87
N TYR A 51 -9.57 34.05 -7.08
CA TYR A 51 -9.52 35.27 -6.27
C TYR A 51 -10.02 35.06 -4.84
N PHE A 52 -11.10 34.29 -4.67
CA PHE A 52 -11.65 33.99 -3.35
C PHE A 52 -10.69 33.11 -2.54
N VAL A 53 -10.11 32.11 -3.19
CA VAL A 53 -9.10 31.23 -2.60
C VAL A 53 -7.82 32.00 -2.23
N ALA A 54 -7.37 32.93 -3.09
CA ALA A 54 -6.20 33.77 -2.79
C ALA A 54 -6.47 34.73 -1.62
N LEU A 55 -7.67 35.31 -1.53
CA LEU A 55 -8.04 36.20 -0.42
C LEU A 55 -8.03 35.45 0.92
N ILE A 56 -8.60 34.23 0.95
CA ILE A 56 -8.57 33.37 2.13
C ILE A 56 -7.13 33.01 2.51
N LEU A 57 -6.31 32.61 1.54
CA LEU A 57 -4.90 32.29 1.80
C LEU A 57 -4.16 33.48 2.41
N VAL A 58 -4.32 34.68 1.84
CA VAL A 58 -3.66 35.90 2.35
C VAL A 58 -4.15 36.23 3.75
N ALA A 59 -5.45 36.10 4.03
CA ALA A 59 -5.99 36.33 5.36
C ALA A 59 -5.38 35.39 6.42
N PHE A 60 -5.26 34.09 6.11
CA PHE A 60 -4.62 33.12 7.00
C PHE A 60 -3.11 33.37 7.16
N LEU A 61 -2.38 33.56 6.05
CA LEU A 61 -0.95 33.81 6.09
C LEU A 61 -0.60 35.13 6.81
N CYS A 62 -1.48 36.12 6.76
CA CYS A 62 -1.29 37.39 7.48
C CYS A 62 -1.22 37.20 9.00
N VAL A 63 -1.89 36.19 9.54
CA VAL A 63 -1.82 35.83 10.96
C VAL A 63 -0.71 34.81 11.22
N ASP A 64 -0.60 33.80 10.36
CA ASP A 64 0.29 32.66 10.58
C ASP A 64 1.77 33.06 10.44
N VAL A 65 2.13 33.89 9.45
CA VAL A 65 3.53 34.27 9.19
C VAL A 65 4.13 35.08 10.33
N PRO A 66 3.49 36.16 10.84
CA PRO A 66 4.01 36.88 11.99
C PRO A 66 4.11 36.00 13.25
N LEU A 67 3.13 35.12 13.47
CA LEU A 67 3.13 34.22 14.63
C LEU A 67 4.28 33.20 14.53
N PHE A 68 4.56 32.68 13.32
CA PHE A 68 5.70 31.82 13.06
C PHE A 68 7.02 32.57 13.26
N SER A 69 7.17 33.78 12.70
CA SER A 69 8.36 34.62 12.86
C SER A 69 8.66 34.94 14.33
N ALA A 70 7.65 35.31 15.12
CA ALA A 70 7.81 35.61 16.54
C ALA A 70 8.26 34.40 17.38
N ASN A 71 7.93 33.18 16.93
CA ASN A 71 8.39 31.96 17.58
C ASN A 71 9.78 31.52 17.09
N LEU A 72 10.19 31.91 15.87
CA LEU A 72 11.50 31.59 15.31
C LEU A 72 12.65 32.27 16.08
N ASP A 73 12.45 33.52 16.53
CA ASP A 73 13.46 34.22 17.32
C ASP A 73 13.74 33.53 18.68
N LYS A 74 12.70 32.93 19.28
CA LYS A 74 12.81 32.18 20.54
C LYS A 74 13.57 30.85 20.39
N LEU A 75 13.66 30.32 19.17
CA LEU A 75 14.41 29.09 18.88
C LEU A 75 15.90 29.28 19.14
N LEU A 76 16.46 30.39 18.67
CA LEU A 76 17.89 30.71 18.78
C LEU A 76 18.33 30.87 20.24
N SER A 77 17.44 31.34 21.11
CA SER A 77 17.71 31.54 22.54
C SER A 77 17.53 30.31 23.43
N GLY A 78 17.08 29.16 22.89
CA GLY A 78 16.92 27.94 23.71
C GLY A 78 15.96 26.87 23.19
N GLY A 79 15.20 27.14 22.13
CA GLY A 79 14.23 26.20 21.54
C GLY A 79 14.81 25.19 20.54
N TRP A 80 16.14 25.06 20.42
CA TRP A 80 16.78 24.23 19.39
C TRP A 80 16.71 22.72 19.67
N LEU A 81 16.73 22.30 20.95
CA LEU A 81 16.76 20.87 21.34
C LEU A 81 15.55 20.04 20.88
N PRO A 82 14.30 20.52 20.97
CA PRO A 82 13.15 19.73 20.50
C PRO A 82 13.09 19.65 18.97
N LEU A 83 13.56 20.72 18.31
CA LEU A 83 13.65 20.77 16.86
C LEU A 83 14.67 19.74 16.35
N THR A 84 15.84 19.63 16.98
CA THR A 84 16.84 18.61 16.62
C THR A 84 16.31 17.19 16.84
N LEU A 85 15.62 16.93 17.95
CA LEU A 85 14.98 15.63 18.19
C LEU A 85 13.91 15.31 17.13
N GLY A 86 13.10 16.30 16.74
CA GLY A 86 12.11 16.16 15.66
C GLY A 86 12.76 15.84 14.32
N ILE A 87 13.88 16.49 13.99
CA ILE A 87 14.65 16.22 12.76
C ILE A 87 15.22 14.80 12.79
N VAL A 88 15.77 14.33 13.91
CA VAL A 88 16.28 12.95 14.04
C VAL A 88 15.16 11.93 13.84
N MET A 89 14.00 12.14 14.46
CA MET A 89 12.82 11.28 14.27
C MET A 89 12.34 11.31 12.82
N PHE A 90 12.33 12.49 12.19
CA PHE A 90 11.98 12.65 10.78
C PHE A 90 12.96 11.89 9.87
N ILE A 91 14.27 11.92 10.13
CA ILE A 91 15.28 11.15 9.40
C ILE A 91 15.03 9.65 9.55
N ILE A 92 14.73 9.18 10.76
CA ILE A 92 14.42 7.76 11.01
C ILE A 92 13.17 7.34 10.21
N MET A 93 12.09 8.13 10.27
CA MET A 93 10.86 7.86 9.53
C MET A 93 11.06 7.87 8.01
N THR A 94 11.80 8.86 7.49
CA THR A 94 12.06 8.96 6.04
C THR A 94 12.99 7.87 5.55
N THR A 95 13.98 7.46 6.34
CA THR A 95 14.86 6.32 6.05
C THR A 95 14.03 5.04 5.96
N TRP A 96 13.16 4.77 6.94
CA TRP A 96 12.25 3.61 6.92
C TRP A 96 11.29 3.63 5.72
N LYS A 97 10.74 4.79 5.38
CA LYS A 97 9.86 4.94 4.21
C LYS A 97 10.63 4.68 2.90
N SER A 98 11.87 5.13 2.80
CA SER A 98 12.71 4.94 1.62
C SER A 98 13.07 3.48 1.39
N GLU A 99 13.32 2.70 2.45
CA GLU A 99 13.59 1.26 2.34
C GLU A 99 12.37 0.50 1.79
N ARG A 100 11.17 0.78 2.32
CA ARG A 100 9.92 0.21 1.81
C ARG A 100 9.71 0.51 0.31
N PHE A 101 10.02 1.73 -0.12
CA PHE A 101 9.85 2.13 -1.52
C PHE A 101 10.89 1.49 -2.45
N ARG A 102 12.14 1.31 -1.99
CA ARG A 102 13.18 0.58 -2.73
C ARG A 102 12.82 -0.89 -2.95
N LEU A 103 12.24 -1.55 -1.95
CA LEU A 103 11.76 -2.92 -2.07
C LEU A 103 10.66 -3.06 -3.14
N LEU A 104 9.68 -2.17 -3.12
CA LEU A 104 8.60 -2.12 -4.14
C LEU A 104 9.15 -1.88 -5.56
N ARG A 105 10.20 -1.05 -5.69
CA ARG A 105 10.82 -0.75 -7.00
C ARG A 105 11.65 -1.91 -7.54
N ARG A 106 12.39 -2.63 -6.69
CA ARG A 106 13.10 -3.86 -7.07
C ARG A 106 12.15 -4.95 -7.57
N MET A 107 10.93 -5.02 -7.04
CA MET A 107 9.92 -5.94 -7.56
C MET A 107 9.47 -5.57 -8.98
N HIS A 108 9.35 -4.27 -9.30
CA HIS A 108 8.92 -3.80 -10.63
C HIS A 108 9.98 -3.95 -11.72
N GLU A 109 11.28 -3.87 -11.39
CA GLU A 109 12.37 -4.05 -12.37
C GLU A 109 12.43 -5.48 -12.95
N HIS A 110 11.79 -6.45 -12.31
CA HIS A 110 11.66 -7.82 -12.80
C HIS A 110 10.45 -8.03 -13.73
N GLY A 111 9.76 -6.97 -14.16
CA GLY A 111 8.62 -7.05 -15.09
C GLY A 111 8.91 -7.85 -16.37
N ASN A 112 10.14 -7.78 -16.87
CA ASN A 112 10.59 -8.51 -18.07
C ASN A 112 10.90 -10.00 -17.81
N SER A 113 10.85 -10.45 -16.55
CA SER A 113 11.17 -11.84 -16.18
C SER A 113 9.97 -12.77 -16.24
N LEU A 114 8.73 -12.28 -16.06
CA LEU A 114 7.55 -13.15 -16.02
C LEU A 114 7.28 -13.80 -17.37
N GLU A 115 7.25 -13.01 -18.44
CA GLU A 115 7.02 -13.52 -19.79
C GLU A 115 8.16 -14.46 -20.24
N ALA A 116 9.41 -14.11 -19.92
CA ALA A 116 10.58 -14.95 -20.19
C ALA A 116 10.54 -16.29 -19.42
N LEU A 117 10.09 -16.28 -18.17
CA LEU A 117 9.89 -17.49 -17.38
C LEU A 117 8.76 -18.33 -17.98
N ILE A 118 7.63 -17.73 -18.30
CA ILE A 118 6.48 -18.46 -18.90
C ILE A 118 6.94 -19.14 -20.19
N ALA A 119 7.61 -18.41 -21.09
CA ALA A 119 8.16 -18.97 -22.32
C ALA A 119 9.15 -20.12 -22.06
N SER A 120 9.97 -20.02 -21.01
CA SER A 120 10.91 -21.07 -20.62
C SER A 120 10.21 -22.32 -20.07
N LEU A 121 9.15 -22.15 -19.27
CA LEU A 121 8.34 -23.24 -18.74
C LEU A 121 7.49 -23.92 -19.81
N GLU A 122 7.10 -23.20 -20.87
CA GLU A 122 6.40 -23.80 -22.00
C GLU A 122 7.34 -24.59 -22.92
N LYS A 123 8.58 -24.12 -23.06
CA LYS A 123 9.61 -24.82 -23.83
C LYS A 123 10.10 -26.10 -23.14
N SER A 124 10.23 -26.07 -21.82
CA SER A 124 10.65 -27.21 -21.00
C SER A 124 9.67 -27.43 -19.85
N PRO A 125 8.50 -28.03 -20.11
CA PRO A 125 7.46 -28.18 -19.11
C PRO A 125 7.88 -29.18 -18.02
N PRO A 126 7.82 -28.80 -16.74
CA PRO A 126 7.94 -29.75 -15.63
C PRO A 126 6.69 -30.65 -15.55
N VAL A 127 6.69 -31.62 -14.64
CA VAL A 127 5.59 -32.58 -14.47
C VAL A 127 4.28 -31.82 -14.24
N ARG A 128 3.27 -32.10 -15.08
CA ARG A 128 1.95 -31.48 -14.98
C ARG A 128 1.03 -32.30 -14.10
N VAL A 129 0.35 -31.64 -13.17
CA VAL A 129 -0.74 -32.22 -12.38
C VAL A 129 -2.09 -31.67 -12.85
N PRO A 130 -3.13 -32.51 -12.89
CA PRO A 130 -4.47 -32.06 -13.22
C PRO A 130 -4.97 -31.09 -12.14
N GLY A 131 -5.69 -30.05 -12.58
CA GLY A 131 -6.26 -29.03 -11.70
C GLY A 131 -5.82 -27.61 -12.03
N THR A 132 -6.37 -26.65 -11.29
CA THR A 132 -6.08 -25.21 -11.47
C THR A 132 -5.29 -24.70 -10.26
N ALA A 133 -4.18 -24.00 -10.47
CA ALA A 133 -3.46 -23.32 -9.39
C ALA A 133 -3.62 -21.81 -9.49
N VAL A 134 -4.02 -21.19 -8.38
CA VAL A 134 -4.12 -19.73 -8.27
C VAL A 134 -2.95 -19.24 -7.42
N TYR A 135 -2.08 -18.42 -8.03
CA TYR A 135 -1.00 -17.74 -7.33
C TYR A 135 -1.35 -16.26 -7.17
N MET A 136 -1.37 -15.79 -5.93
CA MET A 136 -1.58 -14.36 -5.67
C MET A 136 -0.29 -13.57 -5.86
N SER A 137 -0.36 -12.49 -6.64
CA SER A 137 0.72 -11.52 -6.84
C SER A 137 0.32 -10.14 -6.31
N ARG A 138 1.31 -9.40 -5.80
CA ARG A 138 1.14 -8.01 -5.33
C ARG A 138 1.29 -6.98 -6.46
N ALA A 139 1.91 -7.37 -7.57
CA ALA A 139 2.23 -6.48 -8.67
C ALA A 139 2.04 -7.19 -10.02
N LEU A 140 1.68 -6.39 -11.02
CA LEU A 140 1.58 -6.85 -12.40
C LEU A 140 2.97 -7.15 -12.95
N ASN A 141 3.08 -8.17 -13.80
CA ASN A 141 4.31 -8.63 -14.47
C ASN A 141 5.43 -9.13 -13.53
N VAL A 142 5.15 -9.35 -12.25
CA VAL A 142 6.12 -9.93 -11.31
C VAL A 142 5.83 -11.40 -11.10
N ILE A 143 6.87 -12.24 -11.11
CA ILE A 143 6.74 -13.67 -10.80
C ILE A 143 6.36 -13.84 -9.33
N PRO A 144 5.23 -14.50 -9.00
CA PRO A 144 4.90 -14.78 -7.62
C PRO A 144 5.94 -15.69 -6.98
N PHE A 145 6.46 -15.30 -5.80
CA PHE A 145 7.41 -16.14 -5.05
C PHE A 145 6.88 -17.54 -4.75
N ALA A 146 5.56 -17.67 -4.55
CA ALA A 146 4.92 -18.97 -4.35
C ALA A 146 5.05 -19.90 -5.56
N LEU A 147 5.04 -19.36 -6.79
CA LEU A 147 5.27 -20.14 -8.01
C LEU A 147 6.72 -20.62 -8.07
N LEU A 148 7.68 -19.72 -7.81
CA LEU A 148 9.11 -20.08 -7.78
C LEU A 148 9.42 -21.14 -6.72
N HIS A 149 8.85 -20.99 -5.52
CA HIS A 149 9.04 -21.95 -4.44
C HIS A 149 8.44 -23.31 -4.78
N ASN A 150 7.24 -23.34 -5.37
CA ASN A 150 6.61 -24.58 -5.82
C ASN A 150 7.45 -25.28 -6.90
N LEU A 151 7.96 -24.55 -7.90
CA LEU A 151 8.83 -25.10 -8.93
C LEU A 151 10.18 -25.60 -8.36
N LYS A 152 10.76 -24.90 -7.38
CA LYS A 152 12.02 -25.28 -6.74
C LYS A 152 11.90 -26.57 -5.92
N HIS A 153 10.84 -26.70 -5.13
CA HIS A 153 10.68 -27.79 -4.17
C HIS A 153 9.89 -28.97 -4.74
N ASN A 154 8.75 -28.70 -5.36
CA ASN A 154 7.84 -29.74 -5.84
C ASN A 154 8.11 -30.10 -7.30
N LYS A 155 8.69 -29.20 -8.10
CA LYS A 155 8.98 -29.40 -9.55
C LYS A 155 7.73 -29.81 -10.34
N VAL A 156 6.56 -29.34 -9.90
CA VAL A 156 5.26 -29.65 -10.49
C VAL A 156 4.61 -28.36 -10.96
N LEU A 157 3.87 -28.41 -12.05
CA LEU A 157 3.05 -27.31 -12.56
C LEU A 157 1.61 -27.80 -12.77
N HIS A 158 0.62 -26.94 -12.56
CA HIS A 158 -0.78 -27.32 -12.82
C HIS A 158 -1.11 -27.12 -14.30
N GLU A 159 -2.11 -27.83 -14.82
CA GLU A 159 -2.59 -27.67 -16.20
C GLU A 159 -3.12 -26.26 -16.49
N ARG A 160 -3.64 -25.57 -15.46
CA ARG A 160 -4.05 -24.17 -15.56
C ARG A 160 -3.45 -23.38 -14.41
N VAL A 161 -2.71 -22.32 -14.73
CA VAL A 161 -2.10 -21.44 -13.73
C VAL A 161 -2.69 -20.05 -13.86
N ILE A 162 -3.28 -19.56 -12.77
CA ILE A 162 -3.92 -18.25 -12.69
C ILE A 162 -3.09 -17.35 -11.79
N LEU A 163 -2.62 -16.24 -12.34
CA LEU A 163 -1.93 -15.18 -11.62
C LEU A 163 -2.97 -14.13 -11.21
N LEU A 164 -3.38 -14.15 -9.94
CA LEU A 164 -4.38 -13.22 -9.40
C LEU A 164 -3.69 -12.00 -8.79
N THR A 165 -4.02 -10.80 -9.24
CA THR A 165 -3.56 -9.53 -8.64
C THR A 165 -4.75 -8.71 -8.17
N LEU A 166 -4.75 -8.35 -6.88
CA LEU A 166 -5.74 -7.45 -6.29
C LEU A 166 -5.20 -6.02 -6.34
N ARG A 167 -5.88 -5.15 -7.09
CA ARG A 167 -5.55 -3.73 -7.19
C ARG A 167 -6.57 -2.91 -6.41
N THR A 168 -6.09 -1.99 -5.57
CA THR A 168 -6.95 -0.97 -4.95
C THR A 168 -6.90 0.31 -5.78
N GLU A 169 -8.06 0.82 -6.18
CA GLU A 169 -8.24 2.07 -6.90
C GLU A 169 -8.52 3.23 -5.92
N ASP A 170 -8.17 4.45 -6.32
CA ASP A 170 -8.36 5.66 -5.51
C ASP A 170 -9.85 6.11 -5.42
N ALA A 171 -10.76 5.40 -6.11
CA ALA A 171 -12.19 5.60 -6.04
C ALA A 171 -12.82 4.81 -4.87
N PRO A 172 -13.92 5.30 -4.25
CA PRO A 172 -14.57 4.58 -3.14
C PRO A 172 -15.19 3.25 -3.58
N TYR A 173 -15.71 3.17 -4.81
CA TYR A 173 -16.31 1.98 -5.42
C TYR A 173 -15.88 1.87 -6.89
N VAL A 174 -15.63 0.65 -7.35
CA VAL A 174 -15.30 0.37 -8.76
C VAL A 174 -16.53 -0.22 -9.46
N HIS A 175 -16.80 0.26 -10.68
CA HIS A 175 -17.91 -0.27 -11.50
C HIS A 175 -17.72 -1.76 -11.81
N ASN A 176 -18.81 -2.52 -11.75
CA ASN A 176 -18.82 -3.98 -11.90
C ASN A 176 -18.14 -4.50 -13.17
N VAL A 177 -18.19 -3.73 -14.26
CA VAL A 177 -17.63 -4.08 -15.59
C VAL A 177 -16.10 -3.95 -15.64
N ARG A 178 -15.50 -3.11 -14.78
CA ARG A 178 -14.03 -2.94 -14.71
C ARG A 178 -13.42 -3.64 -13.51
N ARG A 179 -14.23 -4.39 -12.76
CA ARG A 179 -13.81 -5.02 -11.51
C ARG A 179 -12.89 -6.20 -11.74
N VAL A 180 -13.01 -6.91 -12.87
CA VAL A 180 -12.15 -8.03 -13.23
C VAL A 180 -11.66 -7.82 -14.65
N GLN A 181 -10.37 -8.03 -14.87
CA GLN A 181 -9.77 -8.07 -16.19
C GLN A 181 -9.04 -9.40 -16.33
N ILE A 182 -9.36 -10.12 -17.41
CA ILE A 182 -8.83 -11.43 -17.71
C ILE A 182 -7.97 -11.32 -18.95
N GLU A 183 -6.75 -11.85 -18.88
CA GLU A 183 -5.83 -11.86 -19.99
C GLU A 183 -5.12 -13.20 -20.07
N GLN A 184 -5.10 -13.80 -21.26
CA GLN A 184 -4.37 -15.04 -21.49
C GLN A 184 -2.94 -14.71 -21.89
N LEU A 185 -1.97 -15.07 -21.04
CA LEU A 185 -0.55 -14.87 -21.31
C LEU A 185 0.03 -16.03 -22.13
N SER A 186 -0.52 -17.24 -21.94
CA SER A 186 -0.09 -18.44 -22.65
C SER A 186 -1.21 -19.50 -22.66
N PRO A 187 -1.05 -20.61 -23.41
CA PRO A 187 -1.97 -21.75 -23.34
C PRO A 187 -2.27 -22.26 -21.92
N THR A 188 -1.30 -22.14 -21.00
CA THR A 188 -1.38 -22.65 -19.62
C THR A 188 -1.58 -21.51 -18.60
N PHE A 189 -1.07 -20.31 -18.89
CA PHE A 189 -1.03 -19.16 -17.98
C PHE A 189 -2.12 -18.12 -18.27
N TRP A 190 -2.85 -17.77 -17.22
CA TRP A 190 -3.89 -16.75 -17.21
C TRP A 190 -3.55 -15.68 -16.19
N ARG A 191 -3.77 -14.43 -16.54
CA ARG A 191 -3.66 -13.26 -15.66
C ARG A 191 -5.07 -12.76 -15.34
N VAL A 192 -5.34 -12.58 -14.05
CA VAL A 192 -6.60 -12.03 -13.55
C VAL A 192 -6.28 -10.84 -12.66
N VAL A 193 -6.74 -9.66 -13.04
CA VAL A 193 -6.59 -8.43 -12.27
C VAL A 193 -7.95 -8.04 -11.72
N ALA A 194 -8.11 -8.06 -10.40
CA ALA A 194 -9.33 -7.63 -9.75
C ALA A 194 -9.14 -6.26 -9.09
N SER A 195 -9.93 -5.28 -9.51
CA SER A 195 -9.85 -3.88 -9.08
C SER A 195 -10.96 -3.55 -8.09
N TYR A 196 -10.60 -3.01 -6.93
CA TYR A 196 -11.51 -2.67 -5.84
C TYR A 196 -11.33 -1.23 -5.38
N GLY A 197 -12.42 -0.58 -4.99
CA GLY A 197 -12.37 0.73 -4.36
C GLY A 197 -11.85 0.65 -2.92
N TRP A 198 -11.33 1.76 -2.39
CA TRP A 198 -10.75 1.78 -1.04
C TRP A 198 -11.77 1.53 0.09
N ARG A 199 -13.09 1.63 -0.18
CA ARG A 199 -14.19 1.26 0.75
C ARG A 199 -14.70 -0.16 0.55
N GLU A 200 -14.21 -0.90 -0.44
CA GLU A 200 -14.67 -2.25 -0.75
C GLU A 200 -13.78 -3.29 -0.10
N THR A 201 -14.40 -4.38 0.39
CA THR A 201 -13.67 -5.56 0.86
C THR A 201 -13.53 -6.56 -0.29
N PRO A 202 -12.30 -6.88 -0.74
CA PRO A 202 -12.11 -7.83 -1.83
C PRO A 202 -12.62 -9.22 -1.44
N ASN A 203 -13.48 -9.83 -2.26
CA ASN A 203 -13.93 -11.21 -2.08
C ASN A 203 -13.47 -12.07 -3.26
N VAL A 204 -12.61 -13.04 -2.99
CA VAL A 204 -12.00 -13.91 -4.01
C VAL A 204 -13.03 -14.81 -4.67
N GLU A 205 -14.03 -15.31 -3.95
CA GLU A 205 -15.12 -16.14 -4.52
C GLU A 205 -15.92 -15.34 -5.55
N GLU A 206 -16.21 -14.08 -5.24
CA GLU A 206 -16.92 -13.19 -6.15
C GLU A 206 -16.10 -12.90 -7.41
N VAL A 207 -14.77 -12.78 -7.29
CA VAL A 207 -13.87 -12.65 -8.45
C VAL A 207 -13.97 -13.90 -9.33
N PHE A 208 -13.86 -15.10 -8.76
CA PHE A 208 -13.89 -16.34 -9.54
C PHE A 208 -15.26 -16.62 -10.16
N HIS A 209 -16.35 -16.31 -9.45
CA HIS A 209 -17.70 -16.38 -10.03
C HIS A 209 -17.84 -15.47 -11.25
N ARG A 210 -17.29 -14.24 -11.18
CA ARG A 210 -17.27 -13.31 -12.32
C ARG A 210 -16.33 -13.76 -13.44
N CYS A 211 -15.17 -14.32 -13.12
CA CYS A 211 -14.30 -14.95 -14.12
C CYS A 211 -15.02 -16.09 -14.85
N GLY A 212 -15.86 -16.86 -14.15
CA GLY A 212 -16.71 -17.89 -14.72
C GLY A 212 -17.70 -17.35 -15.75
N LEU A 213 -18.29 -16.18 -15.48
CA LEU A 213 -19.22 -15.50 -16.40
C LEU A 213 -18.52 -14.94 -17.65
N GLU A 214 -17.24 -14.58 -17.56
CA GLU A 214 -16.42 -14.07 -18.68
C GLU A 214 -15.67 -15.18 -19.45
N GLY A 215 -15.95 -16.46 -19.18
CA GLY A 215 -15.45 -17.60 -19.96
C GLY A 215 -14.31 -18.40 -19.31
N LEU A 216 -13.90 -18.06 -18.08
CA LEU A 216 -12.95 -18.85 -17.28
C LEU A 216 -13.70 -19.70 -16.26
N SER A 217 -14.26 -20.84 -16.70
CA SER A 217 -14.88 -21.81 -15.79
C SER A 217 -13.81 -22.45 -14.89
N CYS A 218 -13.64 -21.93 -13.67
CA CYS A 218 -12.79 -22.53 -12.65
C CYS A 218 -13.65 -23.33 -11.67
N ARG A 219 -13.41 -24.64 -11.57
CA ARG A 219 -14.04 -25.46 -10.53
C ARG A 219 -13.31 -25.21 -9.21
N MET A 220 -13.96 -24.51 -8.27
CA MET A 220 -13.36 -24.17 -6.97
C MET A 220 -12.88 -25.39 -6.16
N MET A 221 -13.48 -26.57 -6.33
CA MET A 221 -13.05 -27.80 -5.64
C MET A 221 -11.71 -28.38 -6.12
N GLU A 222 -11.27 -28.06 -7.34
CA GLU A 222 -9.99 -28.52 -7.92
C GLU A 222 -8.92 -27.40 -7.94
N THR A 223 -9.21 -26.28 -7.28
CA THR A 223 -8.37 -25.09 -7.34
C THR A 223 -7.46 -25.00 -6.11
N SER A 224 -6.16 -25.17 -6.30
CA SER A 224 -5.17 -25.00 -5.24
C SER A 224 -4.69 -23.56 -5.16
N PHE A 225 -4.88 -22.92 -4.00
CA PHE A 225 -4.47 -21.54 -3.76
C PHE A 225 -3.09 -21.49 -3.11
N PHE A 226 -2.13 -20.86 -3.79
CA PHE A 226 -0.78 -20.66 -3.29
C PHE A 226 -0.54 -19.18 -2.98
N MET A 227 -0.32 -18.86 -1.71
CA MET A 227 0.01 -17.52 -1.23
C MET A 227 1.41 -17.51 -0.62
N SER A 228 2.23 -16.54 -0.99
CA SER A 228 3.53 -16.34 -0.34
C SER A 228 3.34 -15.41 0.87
N HIS A 229 3.69 -15.88 2.06
CA HIS A 229 3.69 -15.09 3.30
C HIS A 229 4.83 -14.07 3.28
N GLU A 230 4.70 -13.00 2.51
CA GLU A 230 5.58 -11.83 2.65
C GLU A 230 4.75 -10.59 2.99
N SER A 231 4.75 -10.28 4.30
CA SER A 231 4.31 -9.04 4.95
C SER A 231 2.81 -8.69 4.81
N ALA A 232 2.11 -8.98 5.91
CA ALA A 232 0.69 -8.74 6.18
C ALA A 232 0.27 -7.29 5.86
N ASP A 233 -0.50 -7.15 4.78
CA ASP A 233 -1.57 -6.16 4.75
C ASP A 233 -2.77 -6.78 5.49
N PRO A 234 -3.27 -6.20 6.59
CA PRO A 234 -4.39 -6.75 7.34
C PRO A 234 -5.65 -6.98 6.49
N ARG A 235 -5.81 -6.27 5.36
CA ARG A 235 -6.92 -6.49 4.41
C ARG A 235 -6.77 -7.77 3.58
N GLN A 236 -5.53 -8.19 3.28
CA GLN A 236 -5.29 -9.49 2.63
C GLN A 236 -5.47 -10.63 3.63
N THR A 237 -5.08 -10.41 4.88
CA THR A 237 -5.27 -11.37 5.98
C THR A 237 -6.76 -11.64 6.28
N SER A 238 -7.64 -10.63 6.21
CA SER A 238 -9.09 -10.83 6.40
C SER A 238 -9.74 -11.69 5.30
N VAL A 239 -9.26 -11.57 4.06
CA VAL A 239 -9.72 -12.41 2.94
C VAL A 239 -9.30 -13.87 3.16
N VAL A 240 -8.10 -14.09 3.70
CA VAL A 240 -7.59 -15.43 4.03
C VAL A 240 -8.38 -16.08 5.16
N PHE A 241 -8.71 -15.36 6.23
CA PHE A 241 -9.49 -15.91 7.35
C PHE A 241 -10.95 -16.21 6.98
N ALA A 242 -11.56 -15.39 6.12
CA ALA A 242 -12.87 -15.70 5.55
C ALA A 242 -12.82 -17.01 4.75
N PHE A 243 -11.77 -17.18 3.92
CA PHE A 243 -11.60 -18.35 3.07
C PHE A 243 -11.25 -19.64 3.82
N THR A 244 -10.36 -19.59 4.82
CA THR A 244 -10.02 -20.77 5.64
C THR A 244 -11.23 -21.26 6.44
N ARG A 245 -12.06 -20.35 6.96
CA ARG A 245 -13.34 -20.74 7.60
C ARG A 245 -14.29 -21.43 6.63
N GLN A 246 -14.38 -20.95 5.39
CA GLN A 246 -15.33 -21.47 4.41
C GLN A 246 -14.87 -22.81 3.79
N ALA A 247 -13.58 -22.95 3.49
CA ALA A 247 -12.99 -24.22 3.06
C ALA A 247 -13.06 -25.31 4.14
N LEU A 248 -12.86 -24.96 5.42
CA LEU A 248 -13.08 -25.89 6.55
C LEU A 248 -14.56 -26.29 6.69
N SER A 249 -15.51 -25.40 6.38
CA SER A 249 -16.95 -25.73 6.40
C SER A 249 -17.39 -26.60 5.22
N ALA A 250 -16.72 -26.53 4.06
CA ALA A 250 -17.02 -27.34 2.89
C ALA A 250 -16.41 -28.75 2.94
N VAL A 251 -15.40 -28.98 3.79
CA VAL A 251 -14.83 -30.32 4.05
C VAL A 251 -15.56 -31.04 5.19
N ALA A 252 -16.36 -30.31 5.98
CA ALA A 252 -17.13 -30.84 7.10
C ALA A 252 -18.60 -31.18 6.75
N ALA A 253 -18.99 -31.09 5.49
CA ALA A 253 -20.32 -31.45 4.96
C ALA A 253 -20.18 -32.51 3.85
#